data_AF-A0A956ZHN7-F1
#
_entry.id   AF-A0A956ZHN7-F1
#
_cell.length_a   1.000
_cell.length_b   1.000
_cell.length_c   1.000
_cell.angle_alpha   90.00
_cell.angle_beta   90.00
_cell.angle_gamma   90.00
#
_symmetry.space_group_name_H-M   'P 1'
#
loop_
_entity.id
_entity.type
_entity.pdbx_description
1 polymer ?
#
loop_
_entity_poly.entity_id
_entity_poly.type
_entity_poly.pdbx_seq_one_letter_code
_entity_poly.pdbx_strand_id
1 'polypeptide(L)'
;MLTAADYAWQRRKHFQELKMTKEEVRQEMKETEGDPQIKGAIRRRRQALLNRMISAVPKADVVVTNPTHYAVALRYDHLSMGAPVVIAKGEQLLAQRI
;
A
#
# COMPACT_ATOMS: atom_id res chain seq x y z
N MET A 1 -17.86 -22.19 -55.12
CA MET A 1 -16.66 -22.62 -54.37
C MET A 1 -15.85 -21.45 -53.79
N LEU A 2 -15.96 -20.21 -54.30
CA LEU A 2 -15.26 -19.04 -53.74
C LEU A 2 -15.77 -18.60 -52.34
N THR A 3 -17.06 -18.73 -52.06
CA THR A 3 -17.68 -18.29 -50.80
C THR A 3 -17.21 -19.06 -49.56
N ALA A 4 -16.93 -20.36 -49.69
CA ALA A 4 -16.45 -21.17 -48.56
C ALA A 4 -15.00 -20.83 -48.19
N ALA A 5 -14.18 -20.50 -49.18
CA ALA A 5 -12.79 -20.08 -48.97
C ALA A 5 -12.72 -18.70 -48.31
N ASP A 6 -13.53 -17.75 -48.76
CA ASP A 6 -13.65 -16.42 -48.14
C ASP A 6 -14.13 -16.52 -46.69
N TYR A 7 -15.13 -17.35 -46.42
CA TYR A 7 -15.64 -17.55 -45.06
C TYR A 7 -14.57 -18.13 -44.11
N ALA A 8 -13.79 -19.11 -44.59
CA ALA A 8 -12.70 -19.70 -43.82
C ALA A 8 -11.59 -18.69 -43.53
N TRP A 9 -11.25 -17.84 -44.51
CA TRP A 9 -10.29 -16.75 -44.31
C TRP A 9 -10.83 -15.74 -43.29
N GLN A 10 -12.03 -15.23 -43.50
CA GLN A 10 -12.64 -14.22 -42.63
C GLN A 10 -12.72 -14.72 -41.18
N ARG A 11 -13.09 -15.98 -40.97
CA ARG A 11 -13.10 -16.60 -39.63
C ARG A 11 -11.70 -16.68 -39.03
N ARG A 12 -10.68 -17.06 -39.80
CA ARG A 12 -9.28 -17.08 -39.34
C ARG A 12 -8.78 -15.69 -38.98
N LYS A 13 -9.07 -14.67 -39.80
CA LYS A 13 -8.68 -13.28 -39.55
C LYS A 13 -9.35 -12.75 -38.29
N HIS A 14 -10.64 -13.01 -38.11
CA HIS A 14 -11.38 -12.62 -36.92
C HIS A 14 -10.81 -13.25 -35.64
N PHE A 15 -10.44 -14.54 -35.68
CA PHE A 15 -9.75 -15.19 -34.55
C PHE A 15 -8.35 -14.65 -34.27
N GLN A 16 -7.68 -14.05 -35.24
CA GLN A 16 -6.37 -13.40 -35.04
C GLN A 16 -6.54 -11.98 -34.48
N GLU A 17 -7.57 -11.25 -34.91
CA GLU A 17 -7.92 -9.92 -34.37
C GLU A 17 -8.41 -9.97 -32.92
N LEU A 18 -9.04 -11.09 -32.51
CA LEU A 18 -9.45 -11.32 -31.12
C LEU A 18 -8.30 -11.67 -30.17
N LYS A 19 -7.07 -11.85 -30.68
CA LYS A 19 -5.91 -12.11 -29.82
C LYS A 19 -5.31 -10.79 -29.37
N MET A 20 -5.07 -10.69 -28.07
CA MET A 20 -4.29 -9.59 -27.53
C MET A 20 -2.86 -9.62 -28.08
N THR A 21 -2.36 -8.44 -28.38
CA THR A 21 -0.95 -8.22 -28.68
C THR A 21 -0.11 -8.41 -27.42
N LYS A 22 1.20 -8.68 -27.60
CA LYS A 22 2.14 -8.77 -26.45
C LYS A 22 2.18 -7.47 -25.64
N GLU A 23 1.90 -6.34 -26.29
CA GLU A 23 1.84 -5.02 -25.66
C GLU A 23 0.58 -4.86 -24.83
N GLU A 24 -0.58 -5.24 -25.35
CA GLU A 24 -1.87 -5.24 -24.62
C GLU A 24 -1.82 -6.15 -23.39
N VAL A 25 -1.29 -7.37 -23.51
CA VAL A 25 -1.12 -8.28 -22.35
C VAL A 25 -0.22 -7.65 -21.28
N ARG A 26 0.84 -6.95 -21.69
CA ARG A 26 1.77 -6.30 -20.75
C ARG A 26 1.16 -5.07 -20.09
N GLN A 27 0.31 -4.34 -20.80
CA GLN A 27 -0.44 -3.20 -20.30
C GLN A 27 -1.53 -3.67 -19.31
N GLU A 28 -2.32 -4.69 -19.67
CA GLU A 28 -3.32 -5.30 -18.79
C GLU A 28 -2.69 -5.87 -17.52
N MET A 29 -1.53 -6.52 -17.59
CA MET A 29 -0.82 -6.98 -16.39
C MET A 29 -0.45 -5.83 -15.44
N LYS A 30 -0.02 -4.68 -15.99
CA LYS A 30 0.28 -3.47 -15.18
C LYS A 30 -0.98 -2.84 -14.59
N GLU A 31 -2.09 -2.86 -15.32
CA GLU A 31 -3.38 -2.29 -14.89
C GLU A 31 -4.09 -3.18 -13.86
N THR A 32 -3.99 -4.51 -14.01
CA THR A 32 -4.67 -5.50 -13.15
C THR A 32 -3.94 -5.70 -11.81
N GLU A 33 -2.61 -5.76 -11.81
CA GLU A 33 -1.81 -5.95 -10.59
C GLU A 33 -1.37 -4.62 -9.94
N GLY A 34 -1.49 -3.51 -10.68
CA GLY A 34 -0.93 -2.21 -10.34
C GLY A 34 0.58 -2.14 -10.54
N ASP A 35 1.13 -0.94 -10.75
CA ASP A 35 2.57 -0.76 -10.94
C ASP A 35 3.37 -1.25 -9.71
N PRO A 36 4.24 -2.28 -9.85
CA PRO A 36 5.07 -2.79 -8.77
C PRO A 36 5.94 -1.71 -8.13
N GLN A 37 6.37 -0.70 -8.90
CA GLN A 37 7.15 0.42 -8.40
C GLN A 37 6.33 1.28 -7.44
N ILE A 38 5.06 1.55 -7.75
CA ILE A 38 4.14 2.31 -6.91
C ILE A 38 3.85 1.54 -5.62
N LYS A 39 3.54 0.24 -5.73
CA LYS A 39 3.33 -0.65 -4.57
C LYS A 39 4.56 -0.69 -3.66
N GLY A 40 5.74 -0.80 -4.26
CA GLY A 40 7.02 -0.75 -3.55
C GLY A 40 7.26 0.60 -2.86
N ALA A 41 6.94 1.71 -3.53
CA ALA A 41 7.07 3.05 -2.97
C ALA A 41 6.14 3.28 -1.77
N ILE A 42 4.89 2.84 -1.85
CA ILE A 42 3.92 2.89 -0.75
C ILE A 42 4.43 2.08 0.45
N ARG A 43 4.92 0.86 0.21
CA ARG A 43 5.50 0.01 1.25
C ARG A 43 6.69 0.69 1.93
N ARG A 44 7.63 1.25 1.16
CA ARG A 44 8.79 1.98 1.70
C ARG A 44 8.35 3.19 2.54
N ARG A 45 7.40 3.99 2.04
CA ARG A 45 6.87 5.15 2.76
C ARG A 45 6.21 4.73 4.07
N ARG A 46 5.40 3.67 4.06
CA ARG A 46 4.76 3.11 5.27
C ARG A 46 5.81 2.69 6.30
N GLN A 47 6.86 1.98 5.87
CA GLN A 47 7.93 1.57 6.78
C GLN A 47 8.68 2.76 7.38
N ALA A 48 8.98 3.78 6.58
CA ALA A 48 9.64 4.99 7.06
C ALA A 48 8.79 5.75 8.09
N LEU A 49 7.47 5.84 7.88
CA LEU A 49 6.55 6.44 8.84
C LEU A 49 6.49 5.66 10.15
N LEU A 50 6.44 4.32 10.10
CA LEU A 50 6.49 3.47 11.29
C LEU A 50 7.79 3.66 12.08
N ASN A 51 8.93 3.68 11.39
CA ASN A 51 10.22 3.90 12.03
C ASN A 51 10.29 5.27 12.72
N ARG A 52 9.75 6.33 12.06
CA ARG A 52 9.66 7.67 12.65
C ARG A 52 8.77 7.69 13.90
N MET A 53 7.63 7.02 13.86
CA MET A 53 6.73 6.90 15.00
C MET A 53 7.42 6.22 16.19
N ILE A 54 8.07 5.07 15.98
CA ILE A 54 8.80 4.37 17.04
C ILE A 54 9.93 5.24 17.59
N SER A 55 10.67 5.95 16.74
CA SER A 55 11.74 6.85 17.19
C SER A 55 11.24 8.07 17.99
N ALA A 56 9.95 8.38 17.92
CA ALA A 56 9.34 9.44 18.73
C ALA A 56 9.02 8.96 20.15
N VAL A 57 8.86 7.66 20.38
CA VAL A 57 8.46 7.09 21.68
C VAL A 57 9.37 7.51 22.83
N PRO A 58 10.72 7.51 22.72
CA PRO A 58 11.59 7.94 23.82
C PRO A 58 11.44 9.43 24.21
N LYS A 59 10.75 10.23 23.39
CA LYS A 59 10.44 11.64 23.67
C LYS A 59 9.09 11.82 24.36
N ALA A 60 8.40 10.73 24.68
CA ALA A 60 7.15 10.76 25.42
C ALA A 60 7.42 11.02 26.90
N ASP A 61 6.54 11.80 27.52
CA ASP A 61 6.57 12.01 28.96
C ASP A 61 5.76 10.92 29.67
N VAL A 62 4.70 10.43 29.03
CA VAL A 62 3.82 9.38 29.57
C VAL A 62 3.42 8.40 28.46
N VAL A 63 3.40 7.11 28.79
CA VAL A 63 2.83 6.06 27.93
C VAL A 63 1.63 5.44 28.64
N VAL A 64 0.46 5.50 27.98
CA VAL A 64 -0.79 4.88 28.45
C VAL A 64 -0.97 3.56 27.72
N THR A 65 -1.02 2.46 28.47
CA THR A 65 -1.15 1.12 27.90
C THR A 65 -2.43 0.43 28.36
N ASN A 66 -3.04 -0.32 27.43
CA ASN A 66 -3.95 -1.42 27.73
C ASN A 66 -3.16 -2.70 27.38
N PRO A 67 -2.83 -3.55 28.38
CA PRO A 67 -1.71 -4.52 28.36
C PRO A 67 -1.52 -5.38 27.10
N THR A 68 -2.58 -5.63 26.33
CA THR A 68 -2.53 -6.49 25.14
C THR A 68 -3.04 -5.82 23.85
N HIS A 69 -3.65 -4.64 23.94
CA HIS A 69 -4.42 -4.08 22.84
C HIS A 69 -3.91 -2.73 22.37
N TYR A 70 -3.52 -1.82 23.26
CA TYR A 70 -3.22 -0.45 22.89
C TYR A 70 -2.06 0.13 23.69
N ALA A 71 -1.20 0.89 23.02
CA ALA A 71 -0.22 1.76 23.66
C ALA A 71 -0.28 3.14 23.01
N VAL A 72 -0.38 4.19 23.82
CA VAL A 72 -0.45 5.59 23.38
C VAL A 72 0.61 6.39 24.12
N ALA A 73 1.54 6.99 23.39
CA ALA A 73 2.60 7.81 23.93
C ALA A 73 2.24 9.30 23.79
N LEU A 74 2.24 10.00 24.93
CA LEU A 74 1.89 11.41 25.06
C LEU A 74 3.13 12.23 25.39
N ARG A 75 3.18 13.44 24.82
CA ARG A 75 4.17 14.47 25.18
C ARG A 75 3.45 15.73 25.60
N TYR A 76 3.92 16.35 26.67
CA TYR A 76 3.39 17.59 27.19
C TYR A 76 4.50 18.46 27.78
N ASP A 77 4.72 19.61 27.16
CA ASP A 77 5.57 20.67 27.70
C ASP A 77 4.67 21.80 28.23
N HIS A 78 4.69 22.01 29.55
CA HIS A 78 3.89 22.99 30.26
C HIS A 78 4.22 24.44 29.89
N LEU A 79 5.40 24.72 29.32
CA LEU A 79 5.82 26.08 28.93
C LEU A 79 5.39 26.44 27.50
N SER A 80 5.27 25.44 26.62
CA SER A 80 5.07 25.66 25.18
C SER A 80 3.78 25.05 24.62
N MET A 81 3.11 24.15 25.36
CA MET A 81 1.93 23.42 24.88
C MET A 81 0.69 23.74 25.70
N GLY A 82 -0.41 24.05 25.02
CA GLY A 82 -1.73 24.24 25.65
C GLY A 82 -2.43 22.94 26.08
N ALA A 83 -2.00 21.79 25.53
CA ALA A 83 -2.50 20.47 25.89
C ALA A 83 -1.50 19.36 25.51
N PRO A 84 -1.57 18.17 26.15
CA PRO A 84 -0.77 17.01 25.74
C PRO A 84 -1.07 16.58 24.31
N VAL A 85 -0.03 16.17 23.57
CA VAL A 85 -0.13 15.71 22.18
C VAL A 85 0.28 14.25 22.07
N VAL A 86 -0.47 13.48 21.28
CA VAL A 86 -0.11 12.09 20.95
C VAL A 86 1.03 12.07 19.94
N ILE A 87 2.17 11.52 20.34
CA ILE A 87 3.35 11.41 19.49
C ILE A 87 3.54 10.01 18.87
N ALA A 88 3.01 8.97 19.52
CA ALA A 88 2.97 7.62 18.97
C ALA A 88 1.72 6.87 19.46
N LYS A 89 1.21 5.96 18.64
CA LYS A 89 0.15 5.01 19.02
C LYS A 89 0.38 3.67 18.35
N GLY A 90 0.12 2.59 19.06
CA GLY A 90 0.30 1.23 18.58
C GLY A 90 -0.84 0.34 19.06
N GLU A 91 -1.20 -0.61 18.21
CA GLU A 91 -2.17 -1.67 18.50
C GLU A 91 -1.47 -3.02 18.40
N GLN A 92 -1.87 -4.00 19.22
CA GLN A 92 -1.37 -5.38 19.18
C GLN A 92 0.17 -5.45 19.15
N LEU A 93 0.76 -5.95 18.05
CA LEU A 93 2.20 -6.11 17.90
C LEU A 93 2.97 -4.78 17.95
N LEU A 94 2.35 -3.69 17.49
CA LEU A 94 2.96 -2.36 17.58
C LEU A 94 2.92 -1.82 19.01
N ALA A 95 1.93 -2.20 19.81
CA ALA A 95 1.86 -1.80 21.22
C ALA A 95 3.04 -2.37 22.03
N GLN A 96 3.53 -3.57 21.70
CA GLN A 96 4.70 -4.19 22.35
C GLN A 96 6.04 -3.51 21.99
N ARG A 97 6.05 -2.62 20.98
CA ARG A 97 7.25 -1.92 20.50
C ARG A 97 7.30 -0.45 20.91
N ILE A 98 6.31 0.00 21.67
CA ILE A 98 6.18 1.34 22.27
C ILE A 98 6.48 1.21 23.75
#